data_AF-A0A1J4KRJ2-F1
#
_entry.id   AF-A0A1J4KRJ2-F1
#
_cell.length_a   1.000
_cell.length_b   1.000
_cell.length_c   1.000
_cell.angle_alpha   90.00
_cell.angle_beta   90.00
_cell.angle_gamma   90.00
#
_symmetry.space_group_name_H-M   'P 1'
#
loop_
_entity.id
_entity.type
_entity.pdbx_description
1 polymer ?
#
loop_
_entity_poly.entity_id
_entity_poly.type
_entity_poly.pdbx_seq_one_letter_code
_entity_poly.pdbx_strand_id
1 'polypeptide(L)'
;MSIADITIPDDLPEVQRAEFVAYQKAMIDLEIEWNKLQNNENTDQKACIDIIQEQHERKKKKITERHELRKDIIQKQYQKETDRIDREFRVAKTTLNERLIRAYYQSDQNITAQLKDLKGKDFAAYIQENAIDFPQMPPDTQMMTRTKQPEEVKIRLSSQECDRDLRRIQSIFESEE
;
A
#
# COMPACT_ATOMS: atom_id res chain seq x y z
N MET A 1 -33.35 40.14 33.97
CA MET A 1 -33.51 41.60 33.89
C MET A 1 -32.95 41.99 32.55
N SER A 2 -33.80 42.36 31.60
CA SER A 2 -33.42 42.75 30.24
C SER A 2 -33.18 44.26 30.18
N ILE A 3 -32.39 44.72 29.22
CA ILE A 3 -32.17 46.15 28.99
C ILE A 3 -33.47 46.86 28.56
N ALA A 4 -34.42 46.11 27.99
CA ALA A 4 -35.77 46.59 27.70
C ALA A 4 -36.58 46.95 28.96
N ASP A 5 -36.23 46.40 30.12
CA ASP A 5 -36.94 46.63 31.39
C ASP A 5 -36.51 47.94 32.08
N ILE A 6 -35.49 48.63 31.56
CA ILE A 6 -34.94 49.86 32.14
C ILE A 6 -35.78 51.06 31.67
N THR A 7 -36.46 51.74 32.60
CA THR A 7 -37.27 52.93 32.29
C THR A 7 -36.42 54.17 32.05
N ILE A 8 -36.69 54.91 30.98
CA ILE A 8 -36.06 56.21 30.70
C ILE A 8 -36.75 57.28 31.57
N PRO A 9 -35.99 58.09 32.34
CA PRO A 9 -36.54 59.14 33.19
C PRO A 9 -37.35 60.19 32.41
N ASP A 10 -38.42 60.69 33.02
CA ASP A 10 -39.33 61.62 32.35
C ASP A 10 -38.90 63.09 32.36
N ASP A 11 -37.93 63.42 33.20
CA ASP A 11 -37.41 64.77 33.44
C ASP A 11 -36.28 65.17 32.48
N LEU A 12 -36.01 64.36 31.45
CA LEU A 12 -34.93 64.61 30.50
C LEU A 12 -35.30 65.64 29.41
N PRO A 13 -34.37 66.54 29.03
CA PRO A 13 -34.48 67.36 27.82
C PRO A 13 -34.73 66.50 26.57
N GLU A 14 -35.48 67.03 25.61
CA GLU A 14 -35.91 66.31 24.40
C GLU A 14 -34.75 65.60 23.67
N VAL A 15 -33.62 66.30 23.51
CA VAL A 15 -32.41 65.76 22.86
C VAL A 15 -31.83 64.58 23.64
N GLN A 16 -31.69 64.71 24.96
CA GLN A 16 -31.15 63.64 25.81
C GLN A 16 -32.09 62.45 25.86
N ARG A 17 -33.41 62.68 25.90
CA ARG A 17 -34.39 61.60 25.82
C ARG A 17 -34.27 60.83 24.50
N ALA A 18 -34.11 61.54 23.37
CA ALA A 18 -33.91 60.90 22.08
C ALA A 18 -32.63 60.07 22.02
N GLU A 19 -31.52 60.58 22.58
CA GLU A 19 -30.26 59.84 22.71
C GLU A 19 -30.42 58.58 23.57
N PHE A 20 -31.08 58.68 24.74
CA PHE A 20 -31.35 57.53 25.60
C PHE A 20 -32.19 56.45 24.90
N VAL A 21 -33.21 56.85 24.13
CA VAL A 21 -33.99 55.90 23.32
C VAL A 21 -33.13 55.22 22.27
N ALA A 22 -32.23 55.95 21.60
CA ALA A 22 -31.33 55.38 20.61
C ALA A 22 -30.34 54.38 21.26
N TYR A 23 -29.75 54.74 22.39
CA TYR A 23 -28.85 53.87 23.14
C TYR A 23 -29.55 52.62 23.68
N GLN A 24 -30.76 52.77 24.23
CA GLN A 24 -31.53 51.63 24.72
C GLN A 24 -31.83 50.64 23.58
N LYS A 25 -32.24 51.13 22.40
CA LYS A 25 -32.46 50.28 21.23
C LYS A 25 -31.20 49.54 20.81
N ALA A 26 -30.07 50.25 20.68
CA ALA A 26 -28.79 49.65 20.33
C ALA A 26 -28.36 48.56 21.34
N MET A 27 -28.58 48.79 22.62
CA MET A 27 -28.27 47.83 23.67
C MET A 27 -29.20 46.61 23.67
N ILE A 28 -30.49 46.80 23.39
CA ILE A 28 -31.44 45.68 23.21
C ILE A 28 -31.02 44.81 22.01
N ASP A 29 -30.64 45.42 20.89
CA ASP A 29 -30.18 44.70 19.71
C ASP A 29 -28.92 43.86 20.02
N LEU A 30 -27.97 44.43 20.77
CA LEU A 30 -26.79 43.70 21.25
C LEU A 30 -27.15 42.57 22.21
N GLU A 31 -28.09 42.76 23.13
CA GLU A 31 -28.58 41.72 24.05
C GLU A 31 -29.23 40.55 23.26
N ILE A 32 -30.01 40.86 22.23
CA ILE A 32 -30.61 39.86 21.33
C ILE A 32 -29.54 39.10 20.57
N GLU A 33 -28.55 39.79 20.00
CA GLU A 33 -27.45 39.16 19.28
C GLU A 33 -26.60 38.27 20.19
N TRP A 34 -26.29 38.73 21.39
CA TRP A 34 -25.59 37.96 22.41
C TRP A 34 -26.34 36.67 22.77
N ASN A 35 -27.64 36.76 23.02
CA ASN A 35 -28.47 35.59 23.30
C ASN A 35 -28.48 34.60 22.12
N LYS A 36 -28.55 35.10 20.88
CA LYS A 36 -28.45 34.24 19.68
C LYS A 36 -27.11 33.55 19.58
N LEU A 37 -26.00 34.22 19.89
CA LEU A 37 -24.67 33.61 19.91
C LEU A 37 -24.57 32.54 21.01
N GLN A 38 -25.04 32.85 22.22
CA GLN A 38 -25.01 31.93 23.35
C GLN A 38 -25.84 30.66 23.11
N ASN A 39 -26.95 30.79 22.40
CA ASN A 39 -27.83 29.67 22.06
C ASN A 39 -27.47 28.98 20.73
N ASN A 40 -26.35 29.35 20.08
CA ASN A 40 -25.95 28.85 18.75
C ASN A 40 -27.03 29.07 17.67
N GLU A 41 -27.79 30.15 17.75
CA GLU A 41 -28.82 30.54 16.80
C GLU A 41 -28.36 31.61 15.81
N ASN A 42 -27.23 32.27 16.09
CA ASN A 42 -26.64 33.28 15.21
C ASN A 42 -26.31 32.68 13.83
N THR A 43 -26.74 33.36 12.77
CA THR A 43 -26.63 32.89 11.39
C THR A 43 -25.18 32.80 10.91
N ASP A 44 -24.37 33.77 11.29
CA ASP A 44 -22.97 33.85 10.87
C ASP A 44 -22.16 32.76 11.58
N GLN A 45 -22.43 32.54 12.87
CA GLN A 45 -21.86 31.43 13.62
C GLN A 45 -22.20 30.07 12.98
N LYS A 46 -23.47 29.85 12.60
CA LYS A 46 -23.88 28.62 11.90
C LYS A 46 -23.17 28.46 10.56
N ALA A 47 -23.10 29.52 9.76
CA ALA A 47 -22.40 29.49 8.48
C ALA A 47 -20.92 29.15 8.65
N CYS A 48 -20.24 29.70 9.67
CA CYS A 48 -18.86 29.34 9.99
C CYS A 48 -18.72 27.87 10.39
N ILE A 49 -19.64 27.35 11.22
CA ILE A 49 -19.65 25.92 11.61
C ILE A 49 -19.83 25.03 10.38
N ASP A 50 -20.75 25.36 9.49
CA ASP A 50 -21.01 24.59 8.27
C ASP A 50 -19.77 24.55 7.36
N ILE A 51 -19.07 25.68 7.19
CA ILE A 51 -17.81 25.74 6.43
C ILE A 51 -16.74 24.85 7.07
N ILE A 52 -16.59 24.91 8.40
CA ILE A 52 -15.62 24.07 9.13
C ILE A 52 -15.97 22.58 8.94
N GLN A 53 -17.25 22.24 9.07
CA GLN A 53 -17.72 20.87 8.92
C GLN A 53 -17.51 20.35 7.49
N GLU A 54 -17.80 21.17 6.48
CA GLU A 54 -17.56 20.82 5.08
C GLU A 54 -16.06 20.57 4.83
N GLN A 55 -15.19 21.44 5.33
CA GLN A 55 -13.74 21.28 5.22
C GLN A 55 -13.26 20.01 5.93
N HIS A 56 -13.80 19.72 7.11
CA HIS A 56 -13.50 18.51 7.85
C HIS A 56 -13.89 17.25 7.07
N GLU A 57 -15.11 17.20 6.53
CA GLU A 57 -15.58 16.05 5.74
C GLU A 57 -14.80 15.89 4.44
N ARG A 58 -14.44 16.99 3.76
CA ARG A 58 -13.55 16.96 2.58
C ARG A 58 -12.19 16.35 2.91
N LYS A 59 -11.57 16.77 4.03
CA LYS A 59 -10.28 16.21 4.50
C LYS A 59 -10.40 14.74 4.84
N LYS A 60 -11.45 14.37 5.59
CA LYS A 60 -11.73 12.97 5.95
C LYS A 60 -11.91 12.09 4.72
N LYS A 61 -12.67 12.54 3.72
CA LYS A 61 -12.86 11.83 2.46
C LYS A 61 -11.53 11.59 1.73
N LYS A 62 -10.69 12.62 1.59
CA LYS A 62 -9.36 12.50 0.97
C LYS A 62 -8.47 11.51 1.70
N ILE A 63 -8.47 11.51 3.03
CA ILE A 63 -7.68 10.58 3.84
C ILE A 63 -8.16 9.14 3.62
N THR A 64 -9.48 8.91 3.65
CA THR A 64 -10.07 7.59 3.41
C THR A 64 -9.74 7.08 2.01
N GLU A 65 -9.87 7.91 0.98
CA GLU A 65 -9.52 7.54 -0.39
C GLU A 65 -8.04 7.16 -0.52
N ARG A 66 -7.13 7.94 0.10
CA ARG A 66 -5.69 7.64 0.10
C ARG A 66 -5.39 6.33 0.84
N HIS A 67 -6.10 6.05 1.92
CA HIS A 67 -5.96 4.82 2.70
C HIS A 67 -6.39 3.58 1.90
N GLU A 68 -7.56 3.64 1.26
CA GLU A 68 -8.05 2.54 0.43
C GLU A 68 -7.15 2.30 -0.79
N LEU A 69 -6.65 3.36 -1.43
CA LEU A 69 -5.67 3.23 -2.51
C LEU A 69 -4.38 2.54 -2.03
N ARG A 70 -3.88 2.89 -0.84
CA ARG A 70 -2.68 2.23 -0.27
C ARG A 70 -2.92 0.75 -0.02
N LYS A 71 -4.08 0.37 0.52
CA LYS A 71 -4.45 -1.04 0.70
C LYS A 71 -4.46 -1.79 -0.63
N ASP A 72 -5.10 -1.24 -1.66
CA ASP A 72 -5.18 -1.85 -2.99
C ASP A 72 -3.78 -2.05 -3.60
N ILE A 73 -2.89 -1.05 -3.48
CA ILE A 73 -1.50 -1.16 -3.94
C ILE A 73 -0.76 -2.29 -3.20
N ILE A 74 -0.87 -2.36 -1.88
CA ILE A 74 -0.22 -3.41 -1.06
C ILE A 74 -0.74 -4.78 -1.48
N GLN A 75 -2.05 -4.95 -1.66
CA GLN A 75 -2.65 -6.21 -2.06
C GLN A 75 -2.19 -6.64 -3.46
N LYS A 76 -2.12 -5.71 -4.42
CA LYS A 76 -1.61 -5.98 -5.76
C LYS A 76 -0.13 -6.37 -5.75
N GLN A 77 0.69 -5.71 -4.93
CA GLN A 77 2.11 -6.07 -4.78
C GLN A 77 2.27 -7.45 -4.16
N TYR A 78 1.52 -7.75 -3.10
CA TYR A 78 1.51 -9.06 -2.46
C TYR A 78 1.14 -10.17 -3.44
N GLN A 79 0.08 -9.98 -4.23
CA GLN A 79 -0.33 -10.96 -5.23
C GLN A 79 0.76 -11.15 -6.30
N LYS A 80 1.33 -10.05 -6.81
CA LYS A 80 2.39 -10.10 -7.81
C LYS A 80 3.62 -10.88 -7.31
N GLU A 81 4.00 -10.68 -6.05
CA GLU A 81 5.13 -11.39 -5.44
C GLU A 81 4.82 -12.86 -5.20
N THR A 82 3.59 -13.18 -4.76
CA THR A 82 3.12 -14.57 -4.63
C THR A 82 3.19 -15.29 -5.99
N ASP A 83 2.67 -14.67 -7.04
CA ASP A 83 2.70 -15.22 -8.41
C ASP A 83 4.13 -15.34 -8.96
N ARG A 84 5.05 -14.47 -8.51
CA ARG A 84 6.48 -14.56 -8.87
C ARG A 84 7.10 -15.78 -8.21
N ILE A 85 6.94 -15.93 -6.89
CA ILE A 85 7.48 -17.04 -6.11
C ILE A 85 6.95 -18.38 -6.64
N ASP A 86 5.65 -18.47 -6.93
CA ASP A 86 5.05 -19.70 -7.46
C ASP A 86 5.63 -20.08 -8.84
N ARG A 87 5.88 -19.09 -9.70
CA ARG A 87 6.52 -19.34 -11.00
C ARG A 87 7.96 -19.80 -10.84
N GLU A 88 8.74 -19.12 -10.00
CA GLU A 88 10.13 -19.49 -9.71
C GLU A 88 10.22 -20.90 -9.12
N PHE A 89 9.33 -21.23 -8.18
CA PHE A 89 9.25 -22.56 -7.60
C PHE A 89 8.95 -23.65 -8.63
N ARG A 90 7.97 -23.42 -9.53
CA ARG A 90 7.66 -24.39 -10.60
C ARG A 90 8.86 -24.59 -11.53
N VAL A 91 9.52 -23.51 -11.94
CA VAL A 91 10.71 -23.59 -12.80
C VAL A 91 11.83 -24.35 -12.10
N ALA A 92 12.12 -24.03 -10.84
CA ALA A 92 13.15 -24.71 -10.06
C ALA A 92 12.85 -26.19 -9.88
N LYS A 93 11.58 -26.55 -9.60
CA LYS A 93 11.13 -27.95 -9.49
C LYS A 93 11.34 -28.71 -10.80
N THR A 94 10.94 -28.13 -11.93
CA THR A 94 11.15 -28.74 -13.25
C THR A 94 12.63 -28.92 -13.54
N THR A 95 13.45 -27.88 -13.32
CA THR A 95 14.91 -27.95 -13.52
C THR A 95 15.56 -29.01 -12.62
N LEU A 96 15.13 -29.12 -11.36
CA LEU A 96 15.64 -30.15 -10.45
C LEU A 96 15.28 -31.56 -10.95
N ASN A 97 14.03 -31.77 -11.37
CA ASN A 97 13.60 -33.06 -11.89
C ASN A 97 14.38 -33.46 -13.15
N GLU A 98 14.54 -32.53 -14.09
CA GLU A 98 15.38 -32.73 -15.28
C GLU A 98 16.80 -33.12 -14.90
N ARG A 99 17.42 -32.43 -13.92
CA ARG A 99 18.77 -32.77 -13.43
C ARG A 99 18.85 -34.17 -12.83
N LEU A 100 17.86 -34.55 -12.01
CA LEU A 100 17.83 -35.86 -11.39
C LEU A 100 17.72 -36.96 -12.44
N ILE A 101 16.78 -36.86 -13.38
CA ILE A 101 16.61 -37.83 -14.47
C ILE A 101 17.91 -37.97 -15.27
N ARG A 102 18.58 -36.85 -15.58
CA ARG A 102 19.86 -36.84 -16.30
C ARG A 102 20.97 -37.56 -15.53
N ALA A 103 21.09 -37.30 -14.23
CA ALA A 103 22.07 -37.96 -13.37
C ALA A 103 21.80 -39.47 -13.25
N TYR A 104 20.53 -39.87 -13.10
CA TYR A 104 20.13 -41.28 -13.10
C TYR A 104 20.46 -41.96 -14.43
N TYR A 105 20.15 -41.32 -15.56
CA TYR A 105 20.48 -41.83 -16.89
C TYR A 105 21.99 -42.02 -17.08
N GLN A 106 22.81 -41.04 -16.71
CA GLN A 106 24.27 -41.15 -16.78
C GLN A 106 24.81 -42.27 -15.88
N SER A 107 24.26 -42.43 -14.68
CA SER A 107 24.63 -43.50 -13.77
C SER A 107 24.28 -44.88 -14.34
N ASP A 108 23.07 -45.02 -14.90
CA ASP A 108 22.61 -46.25 -15.55
C ASP A 108 23.50 -46.61 -16.74
N GLN A 109 23.82 -45.66 -17.61
CA GLN A 109 24.75 -45.87 -18.72
C GLN A 109 26.13 -46.32 -18.25
N ASN A 110 26.67 -45.70 -17.19
CA ASN A 110 27.99 -46.05 -16.66
C ASN A 110 28.00 -47.47 -16.08
N ILE A 111 27.01 -47.82 -15.25
CA ILE A 111 26.87 -49.17 -14.68
C ILE A 111 26.69 -50.20 -15.79
N THR A 112 25.82 -49.90 -16.76
CA THR A 112 25.55 -50.77 -17.90
C THR A 112 26.80 -51.01 -18.75
N ALA A 113 27.60 -49.96 -19.00
CA ALA A 113 28.88 -50.08 -19.70
C ALA A 113 29.87 -50.99 -18.95
N GLN A 114 30.04 -50.78 -17.64
CA GLN A 114 30.92 -51.61 -16.81
C GLN A 114 30.48 -53.08 -16.79
N LEU A 115 29.17 -53.33 -16.66
CA LEU A 115 28.63 -54.69 -16.68
C LEU A 115 28.81 -55.36 -18.05
N LYS A 116 28.66 -54.61 -19.14
CA LYS A 116 28.94 -55.09 -20.50
C LYS A 116 30.40 -55.49 -20.68
N ASP A 117 31.33 -54.69 -20.14
CA ASP A 117 32.76 -55.00 -20.17
C ASP A 117 33.09 -56.27 -19.37
N LEU A 118 32.40 -56.51 -18.25
CA LEU A 118 32.61 -57.68 -17.39
C LEU A 118 31.94 -58.97 -17.90
N LYS A 119 30.76 -58.86 -18.53
CA LYS A 119 29.90 -60.00 -18.90
C LYS A 119 29.88 -60.31 -20.40
N GLY A 120 30.44 -59.43 -21.23
CA GLY A 120 30.57 -59.68 -22.66
C GLY A 120 29.25 -59.66 -23.44
N LYS A 121 29.18 -60.42 -24.54
CA LYS A 121 28.11 -60.32 -25.55
C LYS A 121 26.73 -60.75 -25.02
N ASP A 122 26.66 -61.67 -24.08
CA ASP A 122 25.38 -62.18 -23.54
C ASP A 122 24.63 -61.11 -22.73
N PHE A 123 25.36 -60.17 -22.13
CA PHE A 123 24.76 -59.05 -21.39
C PHE A 123 24.15 -57.98 -22.30
N ALA A 124 24.62 -57.87 -23.55
CA ALA A 124 24.07 -56.92 -24.52
C ALA A 124 22.62 -57.26 -24.90
N ALA A 125 22.30 -58.56 -25.03
CA ALA A 125 20.94 -59.03 -25.25
C ALA A 125 20.04 -58.77 -24.03
N TYR A 126 20.55 -59.00 -22.81
CA TYR A 126 19.83 -58.72 -21.58
C TYR A 126 19.46 -57.24 -21.42
N ILE A 127 20.36 -56.32 -21.76
CA ILE A 127 20.09 -54.87 -21.72
C ILE A 127 18.98 -54.49 -22.70
N GLN A 128 18.96 -55.04 -23.92
CA GLN A 128 17.93 -54.70 -24.91
C GLN A 128 16.52 -55.09 -24.45
N GLU A 129 16.38 -56.16 -23.67
CA GLU A 129 15.08 -56.62 -23.16
C GLU A 129 14.68 -55.95 -21.83
N ASN A 130 15.64 -55.46 -21.04
CA ASN A 130 15.42 -54.95 -19.67
C ASN A 130 15.86 -53.51 -19.45
N ALA A 131 16.13 -52.75 -20.52
CA ALA A 131 16.53 -51.35 -20.42
C ALA A 131 15.47 -50.51 -19.71
N ILE A 132 15.93 -49.60 -18.85
CA ILE A 132 15.06 -48.59 -18.24
C ILE A 132 14.67 -47.60 -19.33
N ASP A 133 13.37 -47.37 -19.51
CA ASP A 133 12.85 -46.34 -20.41
C ASP A 133 12.93 -44.97 -19.74
N PHE A 134 13.82 -44.10 -20.23
CA PHE A 134 13.98 -42.74 -19.74
C PHE A 134 13.20 -41.76 -20.62
N PRO A 135 12.55 -40.75 -20.04
CA PRO A 135 11.84 -39.74 -20.82
C PRO A 135 12.80 -38.97 -21.73
N GLN A 136 12.34 -38.62 -22.95
CA GLN A 136 13.12 -37.86 -23.91
C GLN A 136 13.49 -36.49 -23.36
N MET A 137 14.79 -36.21 -23.27
CA MET A 137 15.32 -34.99 -22.68
C MET A 137 16.02 -34.11 -23.73
N PRO A 138 15.80 -32.78 -23.73
CA PRO A 138 16.43 -31.88 -24.69
C PRO A 138 17.96 -31.78 -24.53
N PRO A 139 18.73 -31.53 -25.60
CA PRO A 139 20.20 -31.50 -25.55
C PRO A 139 20.78 -30.34 -24.72
N ASP A 140 21.97 -30.58 -24.12
CA ASP A 140 22.62 -29.75 -23.09
C ASP A 140 23.03 -28.32 -23.51
N THR A 141 23.13 -28.02 -24.80
CA THR A 141 23.71 -26.77 -25.32
C THR A 141 22.96 -25.49 -24.93
N GLN A 142 21.71 -25.58 -24.49
CA GLN A 142 20.93 -24.43 -24.01
C GLN A 142 20.97 -24.22 -22.49
N MET A 143 21.57 -25.13 -21.71
CA MET A 143 21.54 -25.06 -20.24
C MET A 143 22.78 -24.40 -19.61
N MET A 144 23.92 -24.37 -20.30
CA MET A 144 25.16 -23.72 -19.81
C MET A 144 25.04 -22.19 -19.68
N THR A 145 24.02 -21.55 -20.25
CA THR A 145 23.69 -20.14 -20.01
C THR A 145 22.72 -19.93 -18.84
N ARG A 146 22.11 -21.00 -18.32
CA ARG A 146 21.23 -21.04 -17.14
C ARG A 146 21.95 -21.48 -15.85
N THR A 147 23.24 -21.82 -15.93
CA THR A 147 24.07 -22.28 -14.80
C THR A 147 24.63 -21.16 -13.92
N LYS A 148 24.32 -19.88 -14.18
CA LYS A 148 24.43 -18.89 -13.11
C LYS A 148 23.44 -19.33 -12.03
N GLN A 149 23.97 -19.80 -10.90
CA GLN A 149 23.20 -19.84 -9.66
C GLN A 149 22.42 -18.52 -9.58
N PRO A 150 21.10 -18.53 -9.36
CA PRO A 150 20.43 -17.30 -8.99
C PRO A 150 21.19 -16.80 -7.76
N GLU A 151 21.82 -15.63 -7.87
CA GLU A 151 22.37 -14.94 -6.71
C GLU A 151 21.30 -15.01 -5.64
N GLU A 152 21.65 -15.52 -4.45
CA GLU A 152 20.76 -15.47 -3.30
C GLU A 152 20.12 -14.08 -3.29
N VAL A 153 18.80 -14.04 -3.44
CA VAL A 153 18.06 -12.78 -3.40
C VAL A 153 18.51 -12.10 -2.11
N LYS A 154 19.28 -11.02 -2.21
CA LYS A 154 19.68 -10.24 -1.04
C LYS A 154 18.39 -9.65 -0.48
N ILE A 155 17.78 -10.35 0.47
CA ILE A 155 16.58 -9.93 1.21
C ILE A 155 16.88 -8.63 1.99
N ARG A 156 18.18 -8.30 2.17
CA ARG A 156 18.61 -6.99 2.64
C ARG A 156 18.64 -6.00 1.48
N LEU A 157 17.76 -5.00 1.56
CA LEU A 157 17.92 -3.74 0.83
C LEU A 157 19.35 -3.24 1.01
N SER A 158 20.00 -2.89 -0.09
CA SER A 158 21.33 -2.30 -0.02
C SER A 158 21.25 -0.96 0.70
N SER A 159 22.32 -0.56 1.40
CA SER A 159 22.38 0.76 2.05
C SER A 159 22.07 1.89 1.06
N GLN A 160 22.46 1.73 -0.20
CA GLN A 160 22.18 2.69 -1.28
C GLN A 160 20.69 2.77 -1.66
N GLU A 161 19.92 1.69 -1.54
CA GLU A 161 18.47 1.70 -1.78
C GLU A 161 17.75 2.35 -0.61
N CYS A 162 18.13 2.03 0.62
CA CYS A 162 17.60 2.70 1.81
C CYS A 162 17.88 4.21 1.79
N ASP A 163 19.10 4.63 1.44
CA ASP A 163 19.47 6.05 1.36
C ASP A 163 18.69 6.79 0.25
N ARG A 164 18.40 6.11 -0.86
CA ARG A 164 17.62 6.68 -1.97
C ARG A 164 16.16 6.88 -1.58
N ASP A 165 15.58 5.90 -0.89
CA ASP A 165 14.20 5.98 -0.41
C ASP A 165 14.06 7.04 0.69
N LEU A 166 15.03 7.14 1.61
CA LEU A 166 15.08 8.19 2.62
C LEU A 166 15.16 9.60 1.99
N ARG A 167 16.01 9.80 0.98
CA ARG A 167 16.07 11.08 0.25
C ARG A 167 14.77 11.42 -0.45
N ARG A 168 14.07 10.42 -0.98
CA ARG A 168 12.77 10.61 -1.64
C ARG A 168 11.68 10.98 -0.64
N ILE A 169 11.70 10.38 0.55
CA ILE A 169 10.81 10.75 1.65
C ILE A 169 11.10 12.19 2.08
N GLN A 170 12.37 12.56 2.27
CA GLN A 170 12.77 13.92 2.62
C GLN A 170 12.33 14.94 1.56
N SER A 171 12.53 14.66 0.27
CA SER A 171 12.12 15.60 -0.77
C SER A 171 10.61 15.81 -0.83
N ILE A 172 9.81 14.78 -0.48
CA ILE A 172 8.35 14.91 -0.41
C ILE A 172 7.97 15.83 0.75
N PHE A 173 8.61 15.66 1.91
CA PHE A 173 8.38 16.52 3.07
C PHE A 173 8.79 17.98 2.82
N GLU A 174 9.96 18.20 2.21
CA GLU A 174 10.46 19.55 1.87
C GLU A 174 9.66 20.22 0.75
N SER A 175 8.90 19.45 -0.05
CA SER A 175 8.03 19.99 -1.11
C SER A 175 6.58 20.24 -0.68
N GLU A 176 6.20 19.83 0.54
CA GLU A 176 4.86 20.03 1.12
C GLU A 176 4.83 21.15 2.18
N GLU A 177 5.95 21.86 2.41
CA GLU A 177 6.03 23.19 3.06
C GLU A 177 6.04 24.33 2.03
#